data_AF-Q7NDY8-F1
#
_entry.id   AF-Q7NDY8-F1
#
_cell.length_a   1.000
_cell.length_b   1.000
_cell.length_c   1.000
_cell.angle_alpha   90.00
_cell.angle_beta   90.00
_cell.angle_gamma   90.00
#
_symmetry.space_group_name_H-M   'P 1'
#
loop_
_entity.id
_entity.type
_entity.pdbx_description
1 polymer ?
#
loop_
_entity_poly.entity_id
_entity_poly.type
_entity_poly.pdbx_seq_one_letter_code
_entity_poly.pdbx_strand_id
1 'polypeptide(L)'
;MTGGPEDPRSVLKRRIELTLWLIEQGVIAPERGDELIVKHIREFAAEGAAANPVVYSSPPAARPLASVTQRLLLFERLNRLPYQQLNMLAFVLKVAPGILPPQNAPHGDRVYQLLVWAESESGCGLQAVLEVLEQLG
;
A
#
# COMPACT_ATOMS: atom_id res chain seq x y z
N MET A 1 22.23 6.57 -14.22
CA MET A 1 21.05 6.80 -13.36
C MET A 1 21.11 5.76 -12.25
N THR A 2 21.68 6.14 -11.11
CA THR A 2 22.10 5.23 -10.05
C THR A 2 20.92 4.92 -9.13
N GLY A 3 20.35 3.72 -9.23
CA GLY A 3 19.53 3.15 -8.17
C GLY A 3 20.40 3.01 -6.92
N GLY A 4 20.13 3.84 -5.92
CA GLY A 4 20.75 3.68 -4.61
C GLY A 4 20.33 2.34 -4.02
N PRO A 5 21.22 1.62 -3.33
CA PRO A 5 20.89 0.32 -2.72
C PRO A 5 19.71 0.51 -1.76
N GLU A 6 18.63 -0.26 -1.95
CA GLU A 6 17.49 -0.26 -1.03
C GLU A 6 18.00 -0.58 0.38
N ASP A 7 17.58 0.22 1.37
CA ASP A 7 17.94 0.01 2.76
C ASP A 7 17.52 -1.42 3.16
N PRO A 8 18.47 -2.29 3.49
CA PRO A 8 18.19 -3.69 3.74
C PRO A 8 17.14 -3.87 4.86
N ARG A 9 17.12 -2.99 5.87
CA ARG A 9 16.15 -3.06 6.99
C ARG A 9 14.71 -2.79 6.54
N SER A 10 14.55 -1.91 5.56
CA SER A 10 13.25 -1.56 4.98
C SER A 10 12.67 -2.73 4.17
N VAL A 11 13.51 -3.51 3.50
CA VAL A 11 13.09 -4.72 2.78
C VAL A 11 12.65 -5.82 3.76
N LEU A 12 13.40 -6.02 4.85
CA LEU A 12 13.06 -6.99 5.89
C LEU A 12 11.72 -6.68 6.56
N LYS A 13 11.51 -5.41 6.94
CA LYS A 13 10.26 -4.97 7.59
C LYS A 13 9.04 -5.30 6.73
N ARG A 14 9.10 -5.00 5.42
CA ARG A 14 8.01 -5.31 4.47
C ARG A 14 7.75 -6.81 4.35
N ARG A 15 8.80 -7.64 4.32
CA ARG A 15 8.65 -9.10 4.23
C ARG A 15 8.05 -9.71 5.50
N ILE A 16 8.42 -9.21 6.68
CA ILE A 16 7.84 -9.63 7.97
C ILE A 16 6.36 -9.21 8.05
N GLU A 17 6.05 -7.96 7.71
CA GLU A 17 4.67 -7.45 7.71
C GLU A 17 3.77 -8.24 6.77
N LEU A 18 4.25 -8.57 5.56
CA LEU A 18 3.51 -9.41 4.61
C LEU A 18 3.27 -10.83 5.15
N THR A 19 4.26 -11.41 5.82
CA THR A 19 4.12 -12.77 6.38
C THR A 19 3.10 -12.80 7.51
N LEU A 20 3.14 -11.81 8.41
CA LEU A 20 2.16 -11.67 9.49
C LEU A 20 0.73 -11.47 8.95
N TRP A 21 0.58 -10.62 7.94
CA TRP A 21 -0.70 -10.40 7.29
C TRP A 21 -1.26 -11.68 6.65
N LEU A 22 -0.43 -12.50 5.98
CA LEU A 22 -0.85 -13.77 5.40
C LEU A 22 -1.29 -14.81 6.44
N ILE A 23 -0.69 -14.78 7.64
CA ILE A 23 -1.11 -15.60 8.78
C ILE A 23 -2.48 -15.14 9.28
N GLU A 24 -2.67 -13.82 9.45
CA GLU A 24 -3.94 -13.24 9.90
C GLU A 24 -5.10 -13.53 8.94
N GLN A 25 -4.83 -13.63 7.63
CA GLN A 25 -5.82 -14.02 6.63
C GLN A 25 -6.05 -15.54 6.53
N GLY A 26 -5.35 -16.35 7.35
CA GLY A 26 -5.46 -17.81 7.35
C GLY A 26 -4.87 -18.49 6.10
N VAL A 27 -4.09 -17.75 5.30
CA VAL A 27 -3.47 -18.24 4.05
C VAL A 27 -2.23 -19.08 4.36
N ILE A 28 -1.53 -18.75 5.45
CA ILE A 28 -0.38 -19.49 5.96
C ILE A 28 -0.69 -19.89 7.41
N ALA A 29 -0.46 -21.17 7.75
CA ALA A 29 -0.61 -21.64 9.12
C ALA A 29 0.42 -20.96 10.04
N PRO A 30 0.06 -20.56 11.27
CA PRO A 30 0.91 -19.77 12.16
C PRO A 30 2.27 -20.42 12.42
N GLU A 31 2.32 -21.74 12.58
CA GLU A 31 3.55 -22.51 12.77
C GLU A 31 4.53 -22.42 11.57
N ARG A 32 3.98 -22.26 10.36
CA ARG A 32 4.76 -22.13 9.13
C ARG A 32 5.15 -20.68 8.85
N GLY A 33 4.36 -19.73 9.36
CA GLY A 33 4.65 -18.31 9.33
C GLY A 33 5.85 -17.92 10.20
N ASP A 34 5.95 -18.50 11.40
CA ASP A 34 7.06 -18.28 12.32
C ASP A 34 8.41 -18.73 11.72
N GLU A 35 8.45 -19.90 11.08
CA GLU A 35 9.66 -20.40 10.40
C GLU A 35 10.11 -19.46 9.27
N LEU A 36 9.16 -18.93 8.51
CA LEU A 36 9.45 -17.96 7.46
C LEU A 36 9.98 -16.66 8.05
N ILE A 37 9.36 -16.10 9.10
CA ILE A 37 9.84 -14.88 9.77
C ILE A 37 11.27 -15.08 10.31
N VAL A 38 11.56 -16.21 10.95
CA VAL A 38 12.89 -16.56 11.45
C VAL A 38 13.91 -16.67 10.31
N LYS A 39 13.53 -17.29 9.19
CA LYS A 39 14.36 -17.37 7.99
C LYS A 39 14.67 -15.97 7.42
N HIS A 40 13.69 -15.08 7.35
CA HIS A 40 13.86 -13.70 6.89
C HIS A 40 14.84 -12.91 7.77
N ILE A 41 14.75 -13.05 9.09
CA ILE A 41 15.67 -12.41 10.04
C ILE A 41 17.10 -12.95 9.89
N ARG A 42 17.26 -14.26 9.63
CA ARG A 42 18.57 -14.90 9.44
C ARG A 42 19.24 -14.52 8.11
N GLU A 43 18.48 -14.45 7.01
CA GLU A 43 18.97 -13.97 5.71
C GLU A 43 19.56 -12.56 5.84
N PHE A 44 18.92 -11.71 6.64
CA PHE A 44 19.38 -10.34 6.90
C PHE A 44 20.67 -10.25 7.74
N ALA A 45 20.77 -11.08 8.78
CA ALA A 45 21.94 -11.11 9.65
C ALA A 45 23.21 -11.58 8.92
N ALA A 46 23.06 -12.29 7.80
CA ALA A 46 24.17 -12.71 6.94
C ALA A 46 24.63 -11.61 5.96
N GLU A 47 23.79 -10.61 5.66
CA GLU A 47 24.06 -9.55 4.66
C GLU A 47 24.53 -8.22 5.28
N GLY A 48 24.33 -8.01 6.58
CA GLY A 48 24.58 -6.75 7.28
C GLY A 48 26.00 -6.49 7.81
N ALA A 49 27.03 -7.14 7.27
CA ALA A 49 28.42 -6.96 7.73
C ALA A 49 29.26 -6.06 6.79
N ALA A 50 28.82 -4.81 6.52
CA ALA A 50 29.72 -3.71 6.16
C ALA A 50 29.04 -2.32 6.14
N ALA A 51 29.54 -1.44 6.99
CA ALA A 51 29.76 0.00 6.80
C ALA A 51 28.60 1.04 6.76
N ASN A 52 28.55 1.78 7.88
CA ASN A 52 28.49 3.25 8.08
C ASN A 52 27.22 4.10 7.88
N PRO A 53 27.01 5.14 8.75
CA PRO A 53 25.80 5.96 8.77
C PRO A 53 25.99 7.32 8.08
N VAL A 54 24.97 7.81 7.39
CA VAL A 54 24.82 9.25 7.13
C VAL A 54 23.37 9.67 7.35
N VAL A 55 23.21 10.60 8.29
CA VAL A 55 22.00 11.36 8.60
C VAL A 55 21.77 12.39 7.49
N TYR A 56 20.55 12.48 6.94
CA TYR A 56 19.99 13.76 6.48
C TYR A 56 18.47 13.76 6.63
N SER A 57 17.99 14.68 7.46
CA SER A 57 16.61 15.08 7.64
C SER A 57 16.21 16.11 6.57
N SER A 58 15.10 15.86 5.87
CA SER A 58 14.26 16.89 5.23
C SER A 58 12.86 16.35 4.91
N PRO A 59 11.82 17.21 4.92
CA PRO A 59 10.41 16.81 5.00
C PRO A 59 9.90 16.22 3.68
N PRO A 60 9.01 15.20 3.70
CA PRO A 60 8.69 14.45 2.50
C PRO A 60 7.73 15.21 1.58
N ALA A 61 8.27 15.69 0.46
CA ALA A 61 7.48 15.92 -0.75
C ALA A 61 6.81 14.60 -1.18
N ALA A 62 5.55 14.70 -1.60
CA ALA A 62 4.67 13.61 -2.04
C ALA A 62 5.41 12.58 -2.91
N ARG A 63 5.57 11.36 -2.40
CA ARG A 63 6.14 10.25 -3.16
C ARG A 63 5.02 9.62 -3.99
N PRO A 64 5.20 9.42 -5.31
CA PRO A 64 4.30 8.57 -6.08
C PRO A 64 4.25 7.17 -5.44
N LEU A 65 3.07 6.53 -5.43
CA LEU A 65 2.96 5.10 -5.11
C LEU A 65 3.59 4.29 -6.24
N ALA A 66 4.92 4.25 -6.26
CA ALA A 66 5.68 3.76 -7.39
C ALA A 66 5.78 2.22 -7.44
N SER A 67 5.47 1.50 -6.36
CA SER A 67 5.58 0.04 -6.37
C SER A 67 4.25 -0.65 -6.69
N VAL A 68 4.31 -1.68 -7.54
CA VAL A 68 3.17 -2.54 -7.89
C VAL A 68 2.49 -3.10 -6.63
N THR A 69 3.29 -3.44 -5.61
CA THR A 69 2.80 -3.91 -4.31
C THR A 69 1.96 -2.86 -3.58
N GLN A 70 2.39 -1.58 -3.58
CA GLN A 70 1.61 -0.49 -2.96
C GLN A 70 0.26 -0.30 -3.66
N ARG A 71 0.23 -0.41 -4.99
CA ARG A 71 -1.01 -0.31 -5.77
C ARG A 71 -1.96 -1.47 -5.46
N LEU A 72 -1.45 -2.69 -5.32
CA LEU A 72 -2.25 -3.84 -4.94
C LEU A 72 -2.82 -3.69 -3.52
N LEU A 73 -2.00 -3.30 -2.54
CA LEU A 73 -2.46 -3.09 -1.17
C LEU A 73 -3.51 -1.98 -1.06
N LEU A 74 -3.34 -0.88 -1.80
CA LEU A 74 -4.34 0.17 -1.89
C LEU A 74 -5.65 -0.36 -2.48
N PHE A 75 -5.58 -1.13 -3.57
CA PHE A 75 -6.73 -1.74 -4.19
C PHE A 75 -7.48 -2.67 -3.22
N GLU A 76 -6.77 -3.55 -2.52
CA GLU A 76 -7.36 -4.46 -1.54
C GLU A 76 -7.99 -3.71 -0.36
N ARG A 77 -7.31 -2.68 0.16
CA ARG A 77 -7.81 -1.87 1.27
C ARG A 77 -9.10 -1.12 0.90
N LEU A 78 -9.14 -0.53 -0.29
CA LEU A 78 -10.35 0.12 -0.80
C LEU A 78 -11.50 -0.85 -1.01
N ASN A 79 -11.22 -2.09 -1.46
CA ASN A 79 -12.25 -3.13 -1.63
C ASN A 79 -12.86 -3.62 -0.32
N ARG A 80 -12.17 -3.43 0.80
CA ARG A 80 -12.70 -3.77 2.13
C ARG A 80 -13.59 -2.69 2.71
N LEU A 81 -13.64 -1.49 2.11
CA LEU A 81 -14.48 -0.42 2.59
C LEU A 81 -15.97 -0.74 2.37
N PRO A 82 -16.84 -0.49 3.37
CA PRO A 82 -18.27 -0.43 3.14
C PRO A 82 -18.62 0.60 2.05
N TYR A 83 -19.70 0.36 1.31
CA TYR A 83 -20.18 1.27 0.26
C TYR A 83 -20.31 2.73 0.71
N GLN A 84 -20.77 2.96 1.95
CA GLN A 84 -20.92 4.30 2.50
C GLN A 84 -19.57 5.01 2.68
N GLN A 85 -18.54 4.29 3.14
CA GLN A 85 -17.18 4.85 3.29
C GLN A 85 -16.54 5.13 1.93
N LEU A 86 -16.75 4.26 0.93
CA LEU A 86 -16.30 4.52 -0.44
C LEU A 86 -16.98 5.77 -1.04
N ASN A 87 -18.28 5.95 -0.80
CA ASN A 87 -19.00 7.16 -1.24
C ASN A 87 -18.50 8.42 -0.51
N MET A 88 -18.21 8.32 0.79
CA MET A 88 -17.65 9.43 1.56
C MET A 88 -16.25 9.81 1.05
N LEU A 89 -15.40 8.81 0.78
CA LEU A 89 -14.10 9.03 0.17
C LEU A 89 -14.24 9.74 -1.19
N ALA A 90 -15.15 9.27 -2.05
CA ALA A 90 -15.41 9.90 -3.34
C ALA A 90 -15.89 11.35 -3.22
N PHE A 91 -16.73 11.63 -2.23
CA PHE A 91 -17.20 12.98 -1.94
C PHE A 91 -16.05 13.90 -1.49
N VAL A 92 -15.20 13.45 -0.56
CA VAL A 92 -14.05 14.23 -0.05
C VAL A 92 -13.05 14.51 -1.16
N LEU A 93 -12.78 13.53 -2.03
CA LEU A 93 -11.89 13.68 -3.18
C LEU A 93 -12.51 14.49 -4.33
N LYS A 94 -13.76 14.93 -4.20
CA LYS A 94 -14.51 15.66 -5.23
C LYS A 94 -14.51 14.93 -6.58
N VAL A 95 -14.71 13.61 -6.54
CA VAL A 95 -14.81 12.80 -7.75
C VAL A 95 -15.94 13.33 -8.63
N ALA A 96 -15.63 13.56 -9.91
CA ALA A 96 -16.62 14.09 -10.84
C ALA A 96 -17.80 13.11 -11.01
N PRO A 97 -19.04 13.63 -11.18
CA PRO A 97 -20.20 12.78 -11.41
C PRO A 97 -20.01 11.96 -12.68
N GLY A 98 -20.42 10.69 -12.63
CA GLY A 98 -20.30 9.76 -13.77
C GLY A 98 -18.97 9.00 -13.84
N ILE A 99 -17.96 9.36 -13.04
CA ILE A 99 -16.70 8.60 -12.95
C ILE A 99 -16.90 7.29 -12.20
N LEU A 100 -17.58 7.35 -11.06
CA LEU A 100 -17.90 6.16 -10.29
C LEU A 100 -19.14 5.47 -10.87
N PRO A 101 -19.06 4.15 -11.14
CA PRO A 101 -20.22 3.36 -11.50
C PRO A 101 -21.34 3.45 -10.43
N PRO A 102 -22.61 3.23 -10.83
CA PRO A 102 -23.74 3.26 -9.91
C PRO A 102 -23.66 2.19 -8.80
N GLN A 103 -24.50 2.28 -7.77
CA GLN A 103 -24.44 1.39 -6.58
C GLN A 103 -24.78 -0.08 -6.86
N ASN A 104 -25.42 -0.37 -7.99
CA ASN A 104 -25.68 -1.73 -8.44
C ASN A 104 -24.49 -2.37 -9.18
N ALA A 105 -23.44 -1.61 -9.50
CA ALA A 105 -22.22 -2.15 -10.08
C ALA A 105 -21.41 -2.92 -9.02
N PRO A 106 -20.61 -3.93 -9.44
CA PRO A 106 -19.70 -4.62 -8.54
C PRO A 106 -18.81 -3.64 -7.77
N HIS A 107 -18.63 -3.86 -6.47
CA HIS A 107 -17.83 -2.98 -5.63
C HIS A 107 -16.38 -2.84 -6.14
N GLY A 108 -15.78 -3.95 -6.59
CA GLY A 108 -14.44 -3.95 -7.18
C GLY A 108 -14.31 -3.10 -8.43
N ASP A 109 -15.33 -3.05 -9.28
CA ASP A 109 -15.33 -2.19 -10.48
C ASP A 109 -15.38 -0.70 -10.08
N ARG A 110 -16.09 -0.37 -8.99
CA ARG A 110 -16.13 1.00 -8.47
C ARG A 110 -14.77 1.41 -7.89
N VAL A 111 -14.11 0.53 -7.16
CA VAL A 111 -12.75 0.76 -6.64
C VAL A 111 -11.76 0.91 -7.79
N TYR A 112 -11.85 0.05 -8.80
CA TYR A 112 -11.02 0.15 -10.00
C TYR A 112 -11.19 1.50 -10.69
N GLN A 113 -12.42 1.94 -10.96
CA GLN A 113 -12.67 3.20 -11.65
C GLN A 113 -12.23 4.42 -10.83
N LEU A 114 -12.34 4.37 -9.50
CA LEU A 114 -11.80 5.41 -8.63
C LEU A 114 -10.28 5.54 -8.80
N LEU A 115 -9.55 4.42 -8.82
CA LEU A 115 -8.09 4.42 -8.93
C LEU A 115 -7.63 4.84 -10.33
N VAL A 116 -8.30 4.36 -11.38
CA VAL A 116 -8.06 4.78 -12.76
C VAL A 116 -8.25 6.30 -12.90
N TRP A 117 -9.33 6.84 -12.35
CA TRP A 117 -9.56 8.29 -12.34
C TRP A 117 -8.50 9.03 -11.53
N ALA A 118 -8.15 8.54 -10.34
CA ALA A 118 -7.14 9.17 -9.50
C ALA A 118 -5.77 9.24 -10.19
N GLU A 119 -5.42 8.28 -11.06
CA GLU A 119 -4.20 8.29 -11.87
C GLU A 119 -4.31 9.09 -13.18
N SER A 120 -5.52 9.54 -13.56
CA SER A 120 -5.72 10.36 -14.76
C SER A 120 -5.19 11.78 -14.59
N GLU A 121 -4.96 12.48 -15.70
CA GLU A 121 -4.56 13.91 -15.68
C GLU A 121 -5.58 14.82 -14.97
N SER A 122 -6.85 14.42 -14.98
CA SER A 122 -7.95 15.12 -14.29
C SER A 122 -8.20 14.61 -12.86
N GLY A 123 -7.41 13.65 -12.41
CA GLY A 123 -7.51 12.99 -11.11
C GLY A 123 -6.82 13.76 -9.98
N CYS A 124 -7.02 13.27 -8.75
CA CYS A 124 -6.40 13.83 -7.55
C CYS A 124 -5.04 13.18 -7.20
N GLY A 125 -4.59 12.17 -7.95
CA GLY A 125 -3.42 11.36 -7.62
C GLY A 125 -3.73 10.30 -6.55
N LEU A 126 -3.01 9.17 -6.61
CA LEU A 126 -3.18 8.10 -5.63
C LEU A 126 -2.78 8.50 -4.20
N GLN A 127 -1.92 9.50 -4.06
CA GLN A 127 -1.48 9.99 -2.75
C GLN A 127 -2.65 10.64 -1.98
N ALA A 128 -3.48 11.43 -2.66
CA ALA A 128 -4.66 12.03 -2.04
C ALA A 128 -5.68 10.95 -1.61
N VAL A 129 -5.81 9.88 -2.40
CA VAL A 129 -6.66 8.73 -2.04
C VAL A 129 -6.18 8.10 -0.73
N LEU A 130 -4.87 7.89 -0.59
CA LEU A 130 -4.28 7.36 0.64
C LEU A 130 -4.48 8.26 1.85
N GLU A 131 -4.23 9.56 1.70
CA GLU A 131 -4.40 10.52 2.80
C GLU A 131 -5.82 10.50 3.36
N VAL A 132 -6.83 10.48 2.47
CA VAL A 132 -8.23 10.36 2.91
C VAL A 132 -8.50 8.98 3.51
N LEU A 133 -7.96 7.91 2.92
CA LEU A 133 -8.15 6.55 3.43
C LEU A 133 -7.55 6.33 4.83
N GLU A 134 -6.47 7.03 5.17
CA GLU A 134 -5.88 7.02 6.51
C GLU A 134 -6.78 7.70 7.55
N GLN A 135 -7.60 8.68 7.15
CA GLN A 135 -8.56 9.37 8.03
C GLN A 135 -9.86 8.58 8.24
N LEU A 136 -10.13 7.58 7.39
CA LEU A 136 -11.35 6.75 7.45
C LEU A 136 -11.21 5.48 8.28
N GLY A 137 -10.05 5.30 8.94
CA GLY A 137 -9.71 4.14 9.78
C GLY A 137 -10.75 3.86 10.86
#